data_AF-A0A0Q9KVE9-F1
#
_entry.id   AF-A0A0Q9KVE9-F1
#
_cell.length_a   1.000
_cell.length_b   1.000
_cell.length_c   1.000
_cell.angle_alpha   90.00
_cell.angle_beta   90.00
_cell.angle_gamma   90.00
#
_symmetry.space_group_name_H-M   'P 1'
#
loop_
_entity.id
_entity.type
_entity.pdbx_description
1 polymer ?
#
loop_
_entity_poly.entity_id
_entity_poly.type
_entity_poly.pdbx_seq_one_letter_code
_entity_poly.pdbx_strand_id
1 'polypeptide(L)' 'MIKRADQVIVLADSSKFRKSLFHRICDLGKINVLITDQEPDSKMKEILITNEVELIVVPSDNLNNSL' A
#
# COMPACT_ATOMS: atom_id res chain seq x y z
N MET A 1 -2.57 -0.94 -18.58
CA MET A 1 -3.34 -1.54 -17.47
C MET A 1 -3.69 -0.48 -16.43
N ILE A 2 -2.75 0.03 -15.63
CA ILE A 2 -2.99 1.00 -14.56
C ILE A 2 -3.69 2.30 -15.04
N LYS A 3 -3.24 2.90 -16.15
CA LYS A 3 -3.82 4.17 -16.67
C LYS A 3 -5.28 4.07 -17.18
N ARG A 4 -5.82 2.86 -17.33
CA ARG A 4 -7.18 2.63 -17.85
C ARG A 4 -8.10 2.01 -16.79
N ALA A 5 -7.59 1.78 -15.58
CA ALA A 5 -8.37 1.21 -14.49
C ALA A 5 -9.16 2.33 -13.81
N ASP A 6 -10.43 2.05 -13.47
CA ASP A 6 -11.26 2.96 -12.68
C ASP A 6 -10.78 3.02 -11.22
N GLN A 7 -10.15 1.93 -10.74
CA GLN A 7 -9.56 1.85 -9.41
C GLN A 7 -8.30 0.97 -9.43
N VAL A 8 -7.27 1.40 -8.72
CA VAL A 8 -5.98 0.73 -8.58
C VAL A 8 -5.73 0.44 -7.11
N ILE A 9 -5.79 -0.84 -6.76
CA ILE A 9 -5.52 -1.34 -5.41
C ILE A 9 -4.19 -2.08 -5.43
N VAL A 10 -3.29 -1.70 -4.53
CA VAL A 10 -1.98 -2.34 -4.36
C VAL A 10 -1.97 -3.11 -3.05
N LEU A 11 -1.73 -4.42 -3.13
CA LEU A 11 -1.43 -5.26 -1.98
C LEU A 11 0.09 -5.42 -1.90
N ALA A 12 0.68 -4.97 -0.81
CA ALA A 12 2.12 -5.08 -0.58
C ALA A 12 2.41 -5.35 0.89
N ASP A 13 3.28 -6.33 1.15
CA ASP A 13 3.79 -6.54 2.50
C ASP A 13 4.69 -5.38 2.96
N SER A 14 4.73 -5.17 4.26
CA SER A 14 5.47 -4.08 4.89
C SER A 14 6.98 -4.12 4.66
N SER A 15 7.53 -5.30 4.30
CA SER A 15 8.95 -5.43 3.97
C SER A 15 9.32 -4.69 2.67
N LYS A 16 8.34 -4.38 1.81
CA LYS A 16 8.56 -3.64 0.54
C LYS A 16 8.78 -2.14 0.74
N PHE A 17 8.38 -1.55 1.86
CA PHE A 17 8.57 -0.11 2.10
C PHE A 17 9.98 0.26 2.58
N ARG A 18 10.74 -0.72 3.10
CA ARG A 18 12.06 -0.49 3.70
C ARG A 18 13.23 -0.70 2.74
N LYS A 19 12.97 -1.06 1.48
CA LYS A 19 13.99 -1.32 0.48
C LYS A 19 13.74 -0.48 -0.77
N SER A 20 14.75 0.30 -1.16
CA SER A 20 14.84 0.82 -2.52
C SER A 20 14.92 -0.37 -3.47
N LEU A 21 13.84 -0.63 -4.20
CA LEU A 21 13.80 -1.65 -5.24
C LEU A 21 14.19 -0.99 -6.56
N PHE A 22 15.03 -1.65 -7.36
CA PHE A 22 15.50 -1.15 -8.66
C PHE A 22 14.41 -1.00 -9.73
N HIS A 23 13.15 -1.28 -9.40
CA HIS A 23 12.02 -1.21 -10.32
C HIS A 23 10.96 -0.24 -9.80
N ARG A 24 10.55 0.71 -10.68
CA ARG A 24 9.40 1.59 -10.46
C ARG A 24 8.29 1.19 -11.43
N ILE A 25 7.23 0.58 -10.90
CA ILE A 25 6.10 0.08 -11.70
C ILE A 25 5.12 1.22 -12.03
N CYS A 26 4.83 2.09 -11.06
CA CYS A 26 3.99 3.27 -11.25
C CYS A 26 4.30 4.36 -10.21
N ASP A 27 3.68 5.53 -10.37
CA ASP A 27 3.74 6.62 -9.40
C ASP A 27 2.67 6.39 -8.33
N LEU A 28 2.94 6.79 -7.08
CA LEU A 28 1.97 6.65 -5.98
C LEU A 28 0.66 7.39 -6.24
N GLY A 29 0.68 8.55 -6.89
CA GLY A 29 -0.55 9.26 -7.32
C GLY A 29 -1.38 8.53 -8.39
N LYS A 30 -1.02 7.31 -8.80
CA LYS A 30 -1.85 6.43 -9.65
C LYS A 30 -2.48 5.28 -8.87
N ILE A 31 -2.28 5.22 -7.56
CA ILE A 31 -2.82 4.22 -6.65
C ILE A 31 -3.98 4.86 -5.89
N ASN A 32 -5.09 4.16 -5.74
CA ASN A 32 -6.21 4.61 -4.92
C ASN A 32 -6.12 4.05 -3.51
N VAL A 33 -5.75 2.76 -3.38
CA VAL A 33 -5.72 2.06 -2.09
C VAL A 33 -4.45 1.23 -1.97
N LEU A 34 -3.81 1.30 -0.81
CA LEU A 34 -2.69 0.46 -0.42
C LEU A 34 -3.12 -0.43 0.76
N ILE A 35 -2.95 -1.74 0.60
CA ILE A 35 -3.21 -2.75 1.62
C ILE A 35 -1.87 -3.34 2.07
N THR A 36 -1.61 -3.32 3.38
CA THR A 36 -0.36 -3.82 4.01
C THR A 36 -0.63 -4.58 5.30
N ASP A 37 0.32 -5.43 5.71
CA ASP A 37 0.25 -6.24 6.94
C ASP A 37 0.72 -5.49 8.20
N GLN A 38 1.43 -4.38 8.03
CA GLN A 38 1.90 -3.53 9.12
C GLN A 38 1.85 -2.05 8.73
N GLU A 39 1.66 -1.21 9.75
CA GLU A 39 1.68 0.24 9.65
C GLU A 39 3.02 0.75 9.05
N PRO A 40 2.97 1.58 7.98
CA PRO A 40 4.16 2.23 7.43
C PRO A 40 4.78 3.24 8.42
N ASP A 41 6.04 3.62 8.17
CA ASP A 41 6.67 4.70 8.94
C ASP A 41 6.04 6.07 8.62
N SER A 42 6.27 7.07 9.48
CA SER A 42 5.65 8.40 9.34
C SER A 42 5.94 9.04 7.98
N LYS A 43 7.15 8.83 7.45
CA LYS A 43 7.56 9.35 6.14
C LYS A 43 6.73 8.75 5.01
N MET A 44 6.51 7.43 5.01
CA MET A 44 5.66 6.79 4.01
C MET A 44 4.20 7.24 4.15
N LYS A 45 3.70 7.39 5.38
CA LYS A 45 2.33 7.90 5.60
C LYS A 45 2.13 9.30 5.01
N GLU A 46 3.07 10.21 5.23
CA GLU A 46 3.01 11.56 4.65
C GLU A 46 2.97 11.52 3.11
N ILE A 47 3.74 10.61 2.50
CA ILE A 47 3.74 10.40 1.06
C ILE A 47 2.37 9.90 0.59
N LEU A 48 1.78 8.92 1.28
CA LEU A 48 0.46 8.38 0.96
C LEU A 48 -0.63 9.46 1.06
N ILE A 49 -0.62 10.24 2.14
CA ILE A 49 -1.56 11.36 2.36
C ILE A 49 -1.43 12.40 1.24
N THR A 50 -0.20 12.79 0.91
CA THR A 50 0.08 13.79 -0.14
C THR A 50 -0.39 13.33 -1.52
N ASN A 51 -0.45 12.00 -1.75
CA ASN A 51 -0.90 11.40 -3.01
C ASN A 51 -2.36 10.93 -2.94
N GLU A 52 -3.10 11.26 -1.88
CA GLU A 52 -4.50 10.86 -1.67
C GLU A 52 -4.71 9.33 -1.74
N VAL A 53 -3.71 8.56 -1.29
CA VAL A 53 -3.78 7.10 -1.25
C VAL A 53 -4.39 6.65 0.06
N GLU A 54 -5.49 5.91 0.00
CA GLU A 54 -6.10 5.27 1.16
C GLU A 54 -5.20 4.13 1.66
N LEU A 55 -4.99 4.07 2.97
CA LEU A 55 -4.18 3.02 3.61
C LEU A 55 -5.10 2.09 4.42
N ILE A 56 -5.03 0.79 4.11
CA ILE A 56 -5.68 -0.28 4.87
C ILE A 56 -4.58 -1.17 5.46
N VAL A 57 -4.57 -1.29 6.78
CA VAL A 57 -3.64 -2.18 7.49
C VAL A 57 -4.39 -3.40 7.99
N VAL A 58 -3.97 -4.59 7.56
CA VAL A 58 -4.55 -5.87 7.96
C VAL A 58 -3.48 -6.73 8.61
N PRO A 59 -3.35 -6.68 9.96
CA PRO A 59 -2.40 -7.51 10.67
C PRO A 59 -2.68 -9.00 10.44
N SER A 60 -1.64 -9.76 10.14
CA SER A 60 -1.71 -11.21 9.90
C SER A 60 -2.25 -12.01 11.10
N ASP A 61 -2.24 -11.41 12.30
CA ASP A 61 -2.71 -12.04 13.53
C ASP A 61 -4.25 -12.18 13.62
N ASN A 62 -5.01 -11.49 12.76
CA ASN A 62 -6.48 -11.45 12.81
C ASN A 62 -7.20 -12.58 12.06
N LEU A 63 -6.49 -13.58 11.52
CA LEU A 63 -7.10 -14.68 10.75
C LEU A 63 -7.69 -15.82 11.60
N ASN A 64 -7.59 -15.77 12.93
CA ASN A 64 -7.93 -16.91 13.80
C ASN A 64 -9.32 -16.83 14.50
N ASN A 65 -10.19 -15.88 14.16
CA ASN A 65 -11.43 -15.65 14.93
C ASN A 65 -12.76 -15.86 14.15
N SER A 66 -12.77 -16.73 13.14
CA SER A 66 -14.02 -17.15 12.48
C SER A 66 -13.94 -18.60 11.97
N LEU A 67 -14.00 -19.54 12.90
CA LEU A 67 -14.49 -20.92 12.74
C LEU A 67 -15.36 -21.26 13.96
#